data_AF-A0A2H6BEF5-F1
#
_entry.id   AF-A0A2H6BEF5-F1
#
_cell.length_a   1.000
_cell.length_b   1.000
_cell.length_c   1.000
_cell.angle_alpha   90.00
_cell.angle_beta   90.00
_cell.angle_gamma   90.00
#
_symmetry.space_group_name_H-M   'P 1'
#
loop_
_entity.id
_entity.type
_entity.pdbx_description
1 polymer ?
#
loop_
_entity_poly.entity_id
_entity_poly.type
_entity_poly.pdbx_seq_one_letter_code
_entity_poly.pdbx_strand_id
1 'polypeptide(L)' 'MVTEREFKRFSEEMLMTMRHKTMIVGLLKKDSGRLTEAGIAIIREAHKAGYKNSEIAEMLDIAPSAVSYHLK' A
#
# COMPACT_ATOMS: atom_id res chain seq x y z
N MET A 1 -6.55 -18.12 26.57
CA MET A 1 -7.64 -17.14 26.48
C MET A 1 -6.99 -15.78 26.43
N VAL A 2 -7.24 -14.96 25.40
CA VAL A 2 -6.68 -13.60 25.31
C VAL A 2 -7.37 -12.74 26.36
N THR A 3 -6.61 -12.03 27.19
CA THR A 3 -7.18 -11.12 28.19
C THR A 3 -7.71 -9.86 27.53
N GLU A 4 -8.66 -9.18 28.17
CA GLU A 4 -9.20 -7.90 27.69
C GLU A 4 -8.08 -6.85 27.45
N ARG A 5 -7.06 -6.85 28.31
CA ARG A 5 -5.90 -5.96 28.18
C ARG A 5 -5.07 -6.28 26.93
N GLU A 6 -4.82 -7.55 26.65
CA GLU A 6 -4.10 -7.98 25.46
C GLU A 6 -4.88 -7.68 24.18
N PHE A 7 -6.20 -7.91 24.20
CA PHE A 7 -7.07 -7.58 23.08
C PHE A 7 -7.10 -6.07 22.81
N LYS A 8 -7.18 -5.23 23.85
CA LYS A 8 -7.15 -3.78 23.72
C LYS A 8 -5.82 -3.30 23.12
N ARG A 9 -4.69 -3.76 23.66
CA ARG A 9 -3.36 -3.41 23.12
C ARG A 9 -3.22 -3.82 21.65
N PHE A 10 -3.61 -5.04 21.31
CA PHE A 10 -3.58 -5.53 19.94
C PHE A 10 -4.45 -4.69 19.00
N SER A 11 -5.67 -4.33 19.44
CA SER A 11 -6.59 -3.50 18.66
C SER A 11 -6.02 -2.10 18.42
N GLU A 12 -5.38 -1.50 19.42
CA GLU A 12 -4.71 -0.19 19.30
C GLU A 12 -3.54 -0.25 18.31
N GLU A 13 -2.71 -1.30 18.38
CA GLU A 13 -1.60 -1.53 17.46
C GLU A 13 -2.08 -1.73 16.01
N MET A 14 -3.16 -2.48 15.82
CA MET A 14 -3.80 -2.66 14.51
C MET A 14 -4.31 -1.34 13.94
N LEU A 15 -5.03 -0.54 14.73
CA LEU A 15 -5.56 0.75 14.30
C LEU A 15 -4.45 1.73 13.91
N MET A 16 -3.34 1.75 14.64
CA MET A 16 -2.17 2.56 14.30
C MET A 16 -1.55 2.12 12.99
N THR A 17 -1.38 0.81 12.80
CA THR A 17 -0.83 0.24 11.56
C THR A 17 -1.72 0.58 10.35
N MET A 18 -3.03 0.44 10.49
CA MET A 18 -4.00 0.80 9.45
C MET A 18 -3.92 2.28 9.10
N ARG A 19 -3.83 3.16 10.10
CA ARG A 19 -3.70 4.61 9.88
C ARG A 19 -2.43 4.96 9.10
N HIS A 20 -1.29 4.38 9.47
CA HIS A 20 -0.04 4.57 8.74
C HIS A 20 -0.15 4.09 7.29
N LYS A 21 -0.74 2.91 7.05
CA LYS A 21 -0.98 2.40 5.69
C LYS A 21 -1.82 3.38 4.88
N THR A 22 -2.93 3.88 5.41
CA THR A 22 -3.80 4.84 4.72
C THR A 22 -3.08 6.13 4.37
N MET A 23 -2.29 6.69 5.30
CA MET A 23 -1.51 7.91 5.02
C MET A 23 -0.47 7.68 3.93
N ILE A 24 0.25 6.56 3.98
CA ILE A 24 1.24 6.21 2.95
C ILE A 24 0.56 6.07 1.59
N VAL A 25 -0.54 5.32 1.49
CA VAL A 25 -1.27 5.16 0.23
C VAL A 25 -1.78 6.51 -0.30
N GLY A 26 -2.23 7.41 0.58
CA GLY A 26 -2.63 8.78 0.22
C GLY A 26 -1.49 9.66 -0.32
N LEU A 27 -0.23 9.37 0.01
CA LEU A 27 0.92 10.04 -0.60
C LEU A 27 1.22 9.50 -2.01
N LEU A 28 0.84 8.25 -2.28
CA LEU A 28 1.10 7.55 -3.53
C LEU A 28 -0.04 7.71 -4.54
N LYS A 29 -1.24 8.06 -4.08
CA LYS A 29 -2.45 8.20 -4.90
C LYS A 29 -3.19 9.47 -4.54
N LYS A 30 -3.63 10.21 -5.55
CA LYS A 30 -4.55 11.35 -5.41
C LYS A 30 -5.96 10.83 -5.13
N ASP A 31 -6.83 11.69 -4.59
CA ASP A 31 -8.25 11.39 -4.36
C ASP A 31 -9.01 10.98 -5.63
N SER A 32 -8.51 11.41 -6.81
CA SER A 32 -9.02 10.99 -8.13
C SER A 32 -8.69 9.54 -8.52
N GLY A 33 -7.97 8.80 -7.67
CA GLY A 33 -7.46 7.46 -7.95
C GLY A 33 -6.21 7.43 -8.83
N ARG A 34 -5.72 8.58 -9.30
CA ARG A 34 -4.47 8.69 -10.08
C ARG A 34 -3.26 8.54 -9.17
N LEU A 35 -2.27 7.78 -9.63
CA LEU A 35 -0.97 7.70 -8.96
C LEU A 35 -0.24 9.04 -8.99
N THR A 36 0.48 9.34 -7.92
CA THR A 36 1.45 10.43 -7.88
C THR A 36 2.75 10.00 -8.54
N GLU A 37 3.63 10.95 -8.85
CA GLU A 37 4.98 10.63 -9.38
C GLU A 37 5.77 9.73 -8.43
N ALA A 38 5.60 9.92 -7.12
CA ALA A 38 6.18 9.04 -6.09
C ALA A 38 5.63 7.61 -6.19
N GLY A 39 4.31 7.46 -6.38
CA GLY A 39 3.69 6.16 -6.61
C GLY A 39 4.23 5.45 -7.86
N ILE A 40 4.43 6.19 -8.94
CA ILE A 40 5.02 5.66 -10.19
C ILE A 40 6.48 5.25 -9.98
N ALA A 41 7.26 6.05 -9.24
CA ALA A 41 8.65 5.71 -8.91
C ALA A 41 8.73 4.40 -8.11
N ILE A 42 7.86 4.21 -7.11
CA ILE A 42 7.80 2.96 -6.34
C ILE A 42 7.46 1.77 -7.23
N ILE A 43 6.50 1.90 -8.16
CA ILE A 43 6.18 0.84 -9.12
C ILE A 43 7.42 0.41 -9.91
N ARG A 44 8.20 1.38 -10.41
CA ARG A 44 9.41 1.11 -11.20
C ARG A 44 10.50 0.43 -10.37
N GLU A 45 10.76 0.92 -9.17
CA GLU A 45 11.78 0.33 -8.29
C GLU A 45 11.38 -1.07 -7.81
N ALA A 46 10.11 -1.30 -7.48
CA ALA A 46 9.62 -2.62 -7.11
C ALA A 46 9.72 -3.61 -8.29
N HIS A 47 9.38 -3.19 -9.50
CA HIS A 47 9.56 -4.03 -10.68
C HIS A 47 11.04 -4.37 -10.94
N LYS A 48 11.95 -3.39 -10.80
CA LYS A 48 13.41 -3.63 -10.90
C LYS A 48 13.91 -4.60 -9.84
N ALA A 49 13.33 -4.57 -8.63
CA ALA A 49 13.64 -5.50 -7.56
C ALA A 49 13.05 -6.91 -7.76
N GLY A 50 12.32 -7.15 -8.86
CA GLY A 50 11.81 -8.47 -9.23
C GLY A 50 10.42 -8.81 -8.70
N TYR A 51 9.71 -7.85 -8.11
CA TYR A 51 8.33 -8.05 -7.68
C TYR A 51 7.39 -8.20 -8.88
N LYS A 52 6.41 -9.09 -8.77
CA LYS A 52 5.37 -9.29 -9.78
C LYS A 52 4.36 -8.15 -9.74
N ASN A 53 3.74 -7.86 -10.88
CA ASN A 53 2.74 -6.79 -10.97
C ASN A 53 1.57 -6.96 -9.98
N SER A 54 1.18 -8.19 -9.65
CA SER A 54 0.15 -8.47 -8.64
C SER A 54 0.58 -8.09 -7.23
N GLU A 55 1.84 -8.34 -6.86
CA GLU A 55 2.39 -8.03 -5.54
C GLU A 55 2.52 -6.50 -5.37
N ILE A 56 3.00 -5.82 -6.41
CA ILE A 56 3.10 -4.35 -6.44
C ILE A 56 1.70 -3.73 -6.33
N ALA A 57 0.71 -4.29 -7.03
CA ALA A 57 -0.66 -3.82 -6.99
C ALA A 57 -1.29 -3.96 -5.60
N GLU A 58 -1.02 -5.07 -4.91
CA GLU A 58 -1.49 -5.31 -3.53
C GLU A 58 -0.85 -4.34 -2.54
N MET A 59 0.47 -4.10 -2.64
CA MET A 59 1.17 -3.16 -1.76
C MET A 59 0.63 -1.72 -1.89
N LEU A 60 0.29 -1.32 -3.12
CA LEU A 60 -0.18 0.02 -3.43
C LEU A 60 -1.70 0.17 -3.43
N ASP A 61 -2.43 -0.93 -3.19
CA ASP A 61 -3.89 -0.99 -3.24
C ASP A 61 -4.45 -0.41 -4.57
N ILE A 62 -3.92 -0.90 -5.70
CA ILE A 62 -4.33 -0.51 -7.06
C ILE A 62 -4.68 -1.72 -7.92
N ALA A 63 -5.30 -1.48 -9.07
CA ALA A 63 -5.51 -2.54 -10.07
C ALA A 63 -4.16 -2.99 -10.67
N PRO A 64 -3.91 -4.30 -10.88
CA PRO A 64 -2.71 -4.80 -11.56
C PRO A 64 -2.49 -4.22 -12.96
N SER A 65 -3.57 -3.86 -13.67
CA SER A 65 -3.51 -3.19 -14.96
C SER A 65 -2.86 -1.79 -14.89
N ALA A 66 -3.03 -1.08 -13.77
CA ALA A 66 -2.40 0.22 -13.55
C ALA A 66 -0.87 0.07 -13.41
N VAL A 67 -0.40 -0.99 -12.73
CA VAL A 67 1.03 -1.31 -12.65
C VAL A 67 1.59 -1.52 -14.06
N SER A 68 0.96 -2.38 -14.85
CA SER A 68 1.38 -2.65 -16.24
C SER A 68 1.36 -1.40 -17.13
N TYR A 69 0.42 -0.48 -16.91
CA TYR A 69 0.34 0.78 -17.66
C TYR A 69 1.55 1.69 -17.40
N HIS A 70 2.03 1.76 -16.16
CA HIS A 70 3.14 2.64 -15.76
C HIS A 70 4.55 2.05 -15.97
N LEU A 71 4.63 0.77 -16.36
CA LEU A 71 5.88 0.07 -16.69
C LEU A 71 6.17 0.00 -18.21
N LYS A 72 5.22 0.42 -19.05
CA LYS A 72 5.44 0.58 -20.50
C LYS A 72 6.30 1.81 -20.79
#